data_AF-A0A0B0EF64-F1
#
_entry.id   AF-A0A0B0EF64-F1
#
_cell.length_a   1.000
_cell.length_b   1.000
_cell.length_c   1.000
_cell.angle_alpha   90.00
_cell.angle_beta   90.00
_cell.angle_gamma   90.00
#
_symmetry.space_group_name_H-M   'P 1'
#
loop_
_entity.id
_entity.type
_entity.pdbx_description
1 polymer ?
#
loop_
_entity_poly.entity_id
_entity_poly.type
_entity_poly.pdbx_seq_one_letter_code
_entity_poly.pdbx_strand_id
1 'polypeptide(L)'
;MENNQFHLSINAKTIILMLLLLNVGYAYKKIKQYDNIKEAGYVRERTVQDEIRKRIMKSFGSVDEVDRLVADFAKQSEDAEEFALIIKEQDKQLSKAYMDLESAKSKFETEKTRLEKKISNLEELLSECKGQ
;
A
#
# COMPACT_ATOMS: atom_id res chain seq x y z
N MET A 1 22.11 -64.53 -35.66
CA MET A 1 21.80 -63.48 -34.66
C MET A 1 22.02 -64.09 -33.28
N GLU A 2 23.26 -64.05 -32.81
CA GLU A 2 23.65 -64.65 -31.54
C GLU A 2 23.09 -63.82 -30.38
N ASN A 3 22.10 -64.39 -29.70
CA ASN A 3 21.63 -63.93 -28.40
C ASN A 3 22.71 -64.30 -27.37
N ASN A 4 23.61 -63.36 -27.07
CA ASN A 4 24.58 -63.55 -26.00
C ASN A 4 23.89 -63.54 -24.63
N GLN A 5 23.59 -64.73 -24.15
CA GLN A 5 23.24 -65.04 -22.76
C GLN A 5 24.41 -64.64 -21.85
N PHE A 6 24.26 -63.55 -21.12
CA PHE A 6 25.08 -63.29 -19.94
C PHE A 6 24.79 -64.39 -18.88
N HIS A 7 25.58 -65.47 -18.87
CA HIS A 7 25.57 -66.45 -17.80
C HIS A 7 26.21 -65.86 -16.54
N LEU A 8 25.46 -64.97 -15.87
CA LEU A 8 25.81 -64.45 -14.55
C LEU A 8 25.94 -65.60 -13.55
N SER A 9 27.02 -65.59 -12.77
CA SER A 9 27.17 -66.52 -11.65
C SER A 9 25.98 -66.39 -10.70
N ILE A 10 25.65 -67.48 -10.00
CA ILE A 10 24.55 -67.48 -9.03
C ILE A 10 24.72 -66.34 -8.03
N ASN A 11 25.94 -66.12 -7.53
CA ASN A 11 26.27 -65.02 -6.62
C ASN A 11 25.99 -63.65 -7.24
N ALA A 12 26.33 -63.43 -8.50
CA ALA A 12 26.06 -62.17 -9.19
C ALA A 12 24.56 -61.92 -9.36
N LYS A 13 23.77 -62.95 -9.69
CA LYS A 13 22.30 -62.85 -9.76
C LYS A 13 21.69 -62.51 -8.40
N THR A 14 22.17 -63.13 -7.32
CA THR A 14 21.70 -62.86 -5.95
C THR A 14 22.05 -61.45 -5.51
N ILE A 15 23.25 -60.95 -5.82
CA ILE A 15 23.65 -59.56 -5.53
C ILE A 15 22.76 -58.58 -6.31
N ILE A 16 22.51 -58.81 -7.60
CA ILE A 16 21.63 -57.97 -8.41
C ILE A 16 20.21 -57.95 -7.84
N LEU A 17 19.68 -59.11 -7.43
CA LEU A 17 18.36 -59.21 -6.82
C LEU A 17 18.28 -58.44 -5.49
N MET A 18 19.31 -58.56 -4.64
CA MET A 18 19.39 -57.79 -3.39
C MET A 18 19.43 -56.28 -3.65
N LEU A 19 20.23 -55.83 -4.62
CA LEU A 19 20.33 -54.41 -5.00
C LEU A 19 19.00 -53.89 -5.56
N LEU A 20 18.29 -54.68 -6.38
CA LEU A 20 16.97 -54.32 -6.88
C LEU A 20 15.95 -54.16 -5.74
N LEU A 21 15.89 -55.12 -4.81
CA LEU A 21 14.99 -55.05 -3.66
C LEU A 21 15.31 -53.86 -2.74
N LEU A 22 16.59 -53.57 -2.52
CA LEU A 22 17.04 -52.38 -1.77
C LEU A 22 16.58 -51.08 -2.44
N ASN A 23 16.74 -50.97 -3.75
CA ASN A 23 16.34 -49.77 -4.50
C ASN A 23 14.82 -49.58 -4.50
N VAL A 24 14.05 -50.65 -4.71
CA VAL A 24 12.58 -50.60 -4.68
C VAL A 24 12.08 -50.26 -3.28
N GLY A 25 12.65 -50.88 -2.24
CA GLY A 25 12.30 -50.59 -0.85
C GLY A 25 12.62 -49.14 -0.46
N TYR A 26 13.76 -48.62 -0.91
CA TYR A 26 14.14 -47.22 -0.70
C TYR A 26 13.18 -46.25 -1.41
N ALA A 27 12.85 -46.52 -2.67
CA ALA A 27 11.91 -45.70 -3.44
C ALA A 27 10.52 -45.67 -2.79
N TYR A 28 9.99 -46.83 -2.39
CA TYR A 28 8.71 -46.92 -1.68
C TYR A 28 8.72 -46.12 -0.36
N LYS A 29 9.80 -46.23 0.43
CA LYS A 29 9.95 -45.46 1.67
C LYS A 29 9.94 -43.95 1.41
N LYS A 30 10.60 -43.49 0.35
CA LYS A 30 10.66 -42.06 -0.01
C LYS A 30 9.31 -41.53 -0.48
N ILE A 31 8.56 -42.30 -1.28
CA ILE A 31 7.20 -41.94 -1.70
C ILE A 31 6.29 -41.79 -0.49
N LYS A 32 6.28 -42.79 0.40
CA LYS A 32 5.47 -42.74 1.63
C LYS A 32 5.83 -41.57 2.54
N GLN A 33 7.12 -41.23 2.65
CA GLN A 33 7.56 -40.05 3.41
C GLN A 33 7.05 -38.75 2.78
N TYR A 34 7.08 -38.63 1.45
CA TYR A 34 6.59 -37.46 0.74
C TYR A 34 5.08 -37.28 0.95
N ASP A 35 4.30 -38.36 0.80
CA ASP A 35 2.85 -38.33 1.00
C ASP A 35 2.49 -37.90 2.43
N ASN A 36 3.15 -38.46 3.43
CA ASN A 36 2.94 -38.08 4.83
C ASN A 36 3.27 -36.60 5.10
N ILE A 37 4.35 -36.08 4.52
CA ILE A 37 4.74 -34.66 4.67
C ILE A 37 3.71 -33.76 3.99
N LYS A 38 3.25 -34.14 2.81
CA LYS A 38 2.23 -33.41 2.05
C LYS A 38 0.89 -33.37 2.79
N GLU A 39 0.45 -34.51 3.31
CA GLU A 39 -0.78 -34.61 4.09
C GLU A 39 -0.70 -33.81 5.40
N ALA A 40 0.41 -33.91 6.13
CA ALA A 40 0.62 -33.11 7.33
C ALA A 40 0.67 -31.61 7.03
N GLY A 41 1.24 -31.20 5.89
CA GLY A 41 1.21 -29.83 5.41
C GLY A 41 -0.22 -29.35 5.14
N TYR A 42 -0.99 -30.14 4.39
CA TYR A 42 -2.38 -29.85 4.06
C TYR A 42 -3.27 -29.73 5.31
N VAL A 43 -3.12 -30.64 6.29
CA VAL A 43 -3.88 -30.60 7.54
C VAL A 43 -3.54 -29.35 8.37
N ARG A 44 -2.26 -28.94 8.41
CA ARG A 44 -1.86 -27.70 9.11
C ARG A 44 -2.46 -26.47 8.45
N GLU A 45 -2.39 -26.37 7.13
CA GLU A 45 -2.94 -25.23 6.39
C GLU A 45 -4.44 -25.09 6.61
N ARG A 46 -5.17 -26.20 6.52
CA ARG A 46 -6.61 -26.23 6.80
C ARG A 46 -6.94 -25.83 8.24
N THR A 47 -6.19 -26.33 9.22
CA THR A 47 -6.38 -25.96 10.63
C THR A 47 -6.20 -24.46 10.86
N VAL A 48 -5.15 -23.86 10.28
CA VAL A 48 -4.90 -22.42 10.36
C VAL A 48 -6.04 -21.63 9.71
N GLN A 49 -6.49 -22.05 8.53
CA GLN A 49 -7.60 -21.41 7.83
C GLN A 49 -8.89 -21.45 8.66
N ASP A 50 -9.18 -22.59 9.29
CA ASP A 50 -10.35 -22.75 10.16
C ASP A 50 -10.24 -21.88 11.43
N GLU A 51 -9.05 -21.76 12.03
CA GLU A 51 -8.83 -20.85 13.16
C GLU A 51 -9.04 -19.38 12.76
N ILE A 52 -8.51 -18.97 11.60
CA ILE A 52 -8.70 -17.62 11.07
C ILE A 52 -10.19 -17.36 10.84
N ARG A 53 -10.89 -18.29 10.18
CA ARG A 53 -12.34 -18.18 9.94
C ARG A 53 -13.11 -18.05 11.26
N LYS A 54 -12.78 -18.85 12.28
CA LYS A 54 -13.42 -18.75 13.61
C LYS A 54 -13.19 -17.40 14.26
N ARG A 55 -11.98 -16.84 14.17
CA ARG A 55 -11.69 -15.49 14.68
C ARG A 55 -12.48 -14.43 13.93
N ILE A 56 -12.53 -14.53 12.60
CA ILE A 56 -13.31 -13.61 11.75
C ILE A 56 -14.80 -13.67 12.12
N MET A 57 -15.38 -14.86 12.19
CA MET A 57 -16.78 -15.02 12.62
C MET A 57 -17.04 -14.50 14.03
N LYS A 58 -16.10 -14.69 14.97
CA LYS A 58 -16.24 -14.20 16.35
C LYS A 58 -16.23 -12.66 16.41
N SER A 59 -15.35 -12.02 15.65
CA SER A 59 -15.15 -10.56 15.72
C SER A 59 -16.09 -9.79 14.81
N PHE A 60 -16.44 -10.36 13.65
CA PHE A 60 -17.13 -9.65 12.55
C PHE A 60 -18.38 -10.37 12.05
N GLY A 61 -18.81 -11.46 12.68
CA GLY A 61 -20.03 -12.19 12.32
C GLY A 61 -19.89 -13.08 11.07
N SER A 62 -19.25 -12.59 10.01
CA SER A 62 -19.00 -13.34 8.78
C SER A 62 -17.70 -12.93 8.08
N VAL A 63 -17.23 -13.78 7.16
CA VAL A 63 -16.08 -13.46 6.31
C VAL A 63 -16.44 -12.40 5.27
N ASP A 64 -17.64 -12.51 4.69
CA ASP A 64 -18.16 -11.55 3.71
C ASP A 64 -18.25 -10.12 4.28
N GLU A 65 -18.53 -9.98 5.57
CA GLU A 65 -18.60 -8.69 6.26
C GLU A 65 -17.21 -8.06 6.44
N VAL A 66 -16.17 -8.86 6.65
CA VAL A 66 -14.78 -8.38 6.62
C VAL A 66 -14.38 -7.94 5.23
N ASP A 67 -14.71 -8.72 4.20
CA ASP A 67 -14.36 -8.38 2.81
C ASP A 67 -15.04 -7.06 2.38
N ARG A 68 -16.29 -6.85 2.79
CA ARG A 68 -16.99 -5.57 2.59
C ARG A 68 -16.32 -4.43 3.34
N LEU A 69 -15.95 -4.64 4.61
CA LEU A 69 -15.28 -3.62 5.41
C LEU A 69 -13.93 -3.21 4.81
N VAL A 70 -13.17 -4.18 4.27
CA VAL A 70 -11.92 -3.91 3.56
C VAL A 70 -12.17 -3.08 2.30
N ALA A 71 -13.20 -3.41 1.52
CA ALA A 71 -13.57 -2.65 0.33
C ALA A 71 -14.02 -1.22 0.67
N ASP A 72 -14.84 -1.06 1.70
CA ASP A 72 -15.30 0.25 2.17
C ASP A 72 -14.14 1.09 2.68
N PHE A 73 -13.19 0.48 3.42
CA PHE A 73 -12.00 1.18 3.92
C PHE A 73 -11.07 1.60 2.78
N ALA A 74 -10.88 0.73 1.77
CA ALA A 74 -10.09 1.07 0.59
C ALA A 74 -10.68 2.28 -0.15
N LYS A 75 -12.01 2.29 -0.33
CA LYS A 75 -12.71 3.43 -0.93
C LYS A 75 -12.60 4.69 -0.08
N GLN A 76 -12.78 4.58 1.23
CA GLN A 76 -12.66 5.72 2.13
C GLN A 76 -11.24 6.30 2.13
N SER A 77 -10.22 5.44 2.01
CA SER A 77 -8.83 5.87 1.88
C SER A 77 -8.61 6.66 0.59
N GLU A 78 -9.15 6.17 -0.54
CA GLU A 78 -9.07 6.85 -1.83
C GLU A 78 -9.77 8.22 -1.79
N ASP A 79 -11.00 8.26 -1.26
CA ASP A 79 -11.77 9.51 -1.10
C ASP A 79 -11.02 10.52 -0.20
N ALA A 80 -10.36 10.03 0.86
CA ALA A 80 -9.58 10.88 1.77
C ALA A 80 -8.32 11.46 1.10
N GLU A 81 -7.65 10.67 0.25
CA GLU A 81 -6.49 11.15 -0.53
C GLU A 81 -6.91 12.23 -1.54
N GLU A 82 -8.02 12.04 -2.26
CA GLU A 82 -8.55 13.04 -3.17
C GLU A 82 -8.90 14.33 -2.42
N PHE A 83 -9.59 14.21 -1.28
CA PHE A 83 -9.96 15.36 -0.47
C PHE A 83 -8.72 16.12 0.07
N ALA A 84 -7.67 15.40 0.47
CA ALA A 84 -6.42 16.01 0.90
C ALA A 84 -5.73 16.79 -0.23
N LEU A 85 -5.77 16.29 -1.46
CA LEU A 85 -5.25 17.01 -2.62
C LEU A 85 -6.03 18.30 -2.89
N ILE A 86 -7.36 18.25 -2.80
CA ILE A 86 -8.23 19.42 -2.96
C ILE A 86 -7.93 20.47 -1.90
N ILE A 87 -7.85 20.09 -0.62
CA ILE A 87 -7.51 21.00 0.48
C ILE A 87 -6.14 21.65 0.24
N LYS A 88 -5.14 20.87 -0.16
CA LYS A 88 -3.79 21.38 -0.43
C LYS A 88 -3.78 22.41 -1.56
N GLU A 89 -4.61 22.21 -2.58
CA GLU A 89 -4.73 23.17 -3.67
C GLU A 89 -5.48 24.43 -3.23
N GLN A 90 -6.56 24.29 -2.45
CA GLN A 90 -7.27 25.43 -1.88
C GLN A 90 -6.39 26.26 -0.94
N ASP A 91 -5.54 25.62 -0.13
CA ASP A 91 -4.60 26.30 0.76
C ASP A 91 -3.59 27.16 -0.02
N LYS A 92 -3.07 26.64 -1.13
CA LYS A 92 -2.19 27.42 -2.03
C LYS A 92 -2.92 28.63 -2.63
N GLN A 93 -4.15 28.43 -3.10
CA GLN A 93 -4.95 29.51 -3.68
C GLN A 93 -5.27 30.58 -2.63
N LEU A 94 -5.61 30.17 -1.40
CA LEU A 94 -5.88 31.07 -0.29
C LEU A 94 -4.63 31.86 0.12
N SER A 95 -3.49 31.18 0.22
CA SER A 95 -2.20 31.81 0.52
C SER A 95 -1.83 32.87 -0.52
N LYS A 96 -2.01 32.54 -1.81
CA LYS A 96 -1.81 33.50 -2.90
C LYS A 96 -2.76 34.70 -2.80
N ALA A 97 -4.05 34.45 -2.59
CA ALA A 97 -5.05 35.51 -2.44
C ALA A 97 -4.74 36.43 -1.25
N TYR A 98 -4.24 35.87 -0.15
CA TYR A 98 -3.81 36.63 1.02
C TYR A 98 -2.61 37.52 0.71
N MET A 99 -1.60 37.00 0.00
CA MET A 99 -0.45 37.81 -0.44
C MET A 99 -0.87 38.95 -1.38
N ASP A 100 -1.76 38.67 -2.33
CA ASP A 100 -2.28 39.67 -3.27
C ASP A 100 -3.06 40.77 -2.52
N LEU A 101 -3.88 40.38 -1.54
CA LEU A 101 -4.63 41.30 -0.69
C LEU A 101 -3.70 42.18 0.15
N GLU A 102 -2.68 41.60 0.78
CA GLU A 102 -1.72 42.36 1.59
C GLU A 102 -0.92 43.34 0.73
N SER A 103 -0.53 42.93 -0.49
CA SER A 103 0.13 43.83 -1.45
C SER A 103 -0.78 44.99 -1.88
N ALA A 104 -2.05 44.71 -2.19
CA ALA A 104 -3.03 45.73 -2.56
C ALA A 104 -3.29 46.71 -1.42
N LYS A 105 -3.42 46.20 -0.19
CA LYS A 105 -3.57 47.01 1.03
C LYS A 105 -2.38 47.90 1.27
N SER A 106 -1.15 47.38 1.15
CA SER A 106 0.07 48.16 1.29
C SER A 106 0.12 49.33 0.30
N LYS A 107 -0.18 49.07 -0.98
CA LYS A 107 -0.27 50.10 -2.03
C LYS A 107 -1.34 51.15 -1.74
N PHE A 108 -2.51 50.71 -1.28
CA PHE A 108 -3.59 51.61 -0.91
C PHE A 108 -3.19 52.56 0.23
N GLU A 109 -2.57 52.04 1.30
CA GLU A 109 -2.11 52.88 2.41
C GLU A 109 -1.00 53.87 1.99
N THR A 110 -0.10 53.46 1.09
CA THR A 110 0.93 54.38 0.57
C THR A 110 0.31 55.51 -0.25
N GLU A 111 -0.65 55.18 -1.12
CA GLU A 111 -1.32 56.16 -1.97
C GLU A 111 -2.21 57.10 -1.15
N LYS A 112 -2.92 56.57 -0.15
CA LYS A 112 -3.68 57.36 0.82
C LYS A 112 -2.80 58.38 1.54
N THR A 113 -1.67 57.94 2.10
CA THR A 113 -0.70 58.82 2.77
C THR A 113 -0.17 59.90 1.81
N ARG A 114 0.11 59.53 0.56
CA ARG A 114 0.57 60.47 -0.48
C ARG A 114 -0.48 61.54 -0.79
N LEU A 115 -1.75 61.14 -0.89
CA LEU A 115 -2.87 62.04 -1.15
C LEU A 115 -3.13 62.96 0.05
N GLU A 116 -3.15 62.44 1.27
CA GLU A 116 -3.29 63.22 2.51
C GLU A 116 -2.20 64.30 2.60
N LYS A 117 -0.94 63.94 2.31
CA LYS A 117 0.16 64.91 2.28
C LYS A 117 -0.05 65.99 1.21
N LYS A 118 -0.53 65.62 0.01
CA LYS A 118 -0.82 66.59 -1.05
C LYS A 118 -1.94 67.55 -0.67
N ILE A 119 -3.00 67.04 -0.03
CA ILE A 119 -4.11 67.86 0.45
C ILE A 119 -3.59 68.87 1.49
N SER A 120 -2.84 68.40 2.49
CA SER A 120 -2.25 69.27 3.53
C SER A 120 -1.38 70.38 2.92
N ASN A 121 -0.47 70.04 2.00
CA ASN A 121 0.38 71.03 1.33
C ASN A 121 -0.44 72.05 0.52
N LEU A 122 -1.52 71.62 -0.13
CA LEU A 122 -2.40 72.52 -0.88
C LEU A 122 -3.17 73.45 0.06
N GLU A 123 -3.67 72.94 1.19
CA GLU A 123 -4.35 73.74 2.22
C GLU A 123 -3.43 74.81 2.84
N GLU A 124 -2.16 74.48 3.06
CA GLU A 124 -1.13 75.41 3.52
C GLU A 124 -0.90 76.54 2.50
N LEU A 125 -0.63 76.20 1.24
CA LEU A 125 -0.45 77.18 0.16
C LEU A 125 -1.68 78.09 -0.02
N LEU A 126 -2.89 77.54 0.11
CA LEU A 126 -4.13 78.29 -0.04
C LEU A 126 -4.36 79.25 1.14
N SER A 127 -3.90 78.88 2.33
CA SER A 127 -3.93 79.73 3.52
C SER A 127 -2.93 80.88 3.40
N GLU A 128 -1.72 80.63 2.89
CA GLU A 128 -0.72 81.67 2.60
C GLU A 128 -1.22 82.67 1.55
N CYS A 129 -1.87 82.19 0.48
CA CYS A 129 -2.42 83.05 -0.58
C CYS A 129 -3.61 83.92 -0.13
N LYS A 130 -4.38 83.50 0.87
CA LYS A 130 -5.51 84.28 1.43
C LYS A 130 -5.09 85.28 2.51
N GLY A 131 -3.84 85.21 2.98
CA GLY A 131 -3.27 86.12 3.97
C GLY A 131 -2.62 87.39 3.39
N GLN A 132 -2.58 87.52 2.05
CA GLN A 132 -2.22 88.74 1.31
C GLN A 132 -3.48 89.48 0.87
#